data_AF-A0A540WEJ0-F1
#
_entry.id   AF-A0A540WEJ0-F1
#
_cell.length_a   1.000
_cell.length_b   1.000
_cell.length_c   1.000
_cell.angle_alpha   90.00
_cell.angle_beta   90.00
_cell.angle_gamma   90.00
#
_symmetry.space_group_name_H-M   'P 1'
#
loop_
_entity.id
_entity.type
_entity.pdbx_description
1 polymer ?
#
loop_
_entity_poly.entity_id
_entity_poly.type
_entity_poly.pdbx_seq_one_letter_code
_entity_poly.pdbx_strand_id
1 'polypeptide(L)'
;MFGYNRTGGASDQSFLQQYYDSAAGSWKYPPADGYVVVNNQPVEFDQTLPVGQDIDRFGSEYGSFLAPEGLPYAMRSIPPQSLDGNPAAGCNYHDYKVLKPFAVHAGPIAPWFNQPGYGWQYQLDATLVPGAPAKINVGWLITNGYLQRLI
;
A
#
# COMPACT_ATOMS: atom_id res chain seq x y z
N MET A 1 -16.29 -3.08 -1.52
CA MET A 1 -15.17 -2.87 -2.46
C MET A 1 -15.73 -2.42 -3.80
N PHE A 2 -15.84 -1.10 -4.02
CA PHE A 2 -16.34 -0.57 -5.29
C PHE A 2 -15.32 -0.83 -6.41
N GLY A 3 -15.78 -1.30 -7.58
CA GLY A 3 -14.95 -1.51 -8.77
C GLY A 3 -13.97 -2.69 -8.72
N TYR A 4 -13.93 -3.47 -7.63
CA TYR A 4 -13.01 -4.60 -7.49
C TYR A 4 -13.56 -5.86 -8.17
N ASN A 5 -12.77 -6.42 -9.08
CA ASN A 5 -12.94 -7.76 -9.61
C ASN A 5 -11.61 -8.49 -9.43
N ARG A 6 -11.59 -9.58 -8.65
CA ARG A 6 -10.37 -10.25 -8.16
C ARG A 6 -9.30 -10.47 -9.22
N THR A 7 -9.70 -10.85 -10.43
CA THR A 7 -8.81 -11.12 -11.57
C THR A 7 -9.03 -10.15 -12.73
N GLY A 8 -9.89 -9.14 -12.55
CA GLY A 8 -10.32 -8.22 -13.61
C GLY A 8 -11.02 -8.92 -14.78
N GLY A 9 -11.66 -10.07 -14.53
CA GLY A 9 -12.35 -10.86 -15.55
C GLY A 9 -11.50 -11.94 -16.23
N ALA A 10 -10.21 -12.05 -15.90
CA ALA A 10 -9.38 -13.17 -16.34
C ALA A 10 -9.70 -14.46 -15.57
N SER A 11 -9.32 -15.61 -16.11
CA SER A 11 -9.28 -16.86 -15.33
C SER A 11 -8.16 -16.81 -14.28
N ASP A 12 -8.31 -17.56 -13.20
CA ASP A 12 -7.28 -17.67 -12.15
C ASP A 12 -5.93 -18.11 -12.72
N GLN A 13 -5.94 -19.08 -13.65
CA GLN A 13 -4.72 -19.57 -14.31
C GLN A 13 -4.03 -18.46 -15.11
N SER A 14 -4.78 -17.69 -15.92
CA SER A 14 -4.21 -16.60 -16.70
C SER A 14 -3.68 -15.49 -15.79
N PHE A 15 -4.39 -15.19 -14.70
CA PHE A 15 -3.98 -14.19 -13.72
C PHE A 15 -2.67 -14.58 -13.03
N LEU A 16 -2.56 -15.82 -12.56
CA LEU A 16 -1.36 -16.33 -11.91
C LEU A 16 -0.17 -16.41 -12.88
N GLN A 17 -0.37 -16.84 -14.12
CA GLN A 17 0.70 -16.84 -15.14
C GLN A 17 1.27 -15.43 -15.36
N GLN A 18 0.40 -14.43 -15.41
CA GLN A 18 0.80 -13.04 -15.61
C GLN A 18 1.49 -12.45 -14.37
N TYR A 19 0.90 -12.60 -13.19
CA TYR A 19 1.27 -11.82 -12.01
C TYR A 19 1.97 -12.60 -10.90
N TYR A 20 2.08 -13.91 -10.98
CA TYR A 20 2.77 -14.71 -9.97
C TYR A 20 4.03 -15.34 -10.55
N ASP A 21 5.11 -15.31 -9.78
CA ASP A 21 6.32 -16.07 -10.04
C ASP A 21 6.33 -17.29 -9.11
N SER A 22 6.01 -18.45 -9.67
CA SER A 22 5.98 -19.71 -8.92
C SER A 22 7.36 -20.20 -8.49
N ALA A 23 8.43 -19.82 -9.20
CA ALA A 23 9.79 -20.18 -8.83
C ALA A 23 10.28 -19.34 -7.66
N ALA A 24 9.94 -18.04 -7.64
CA ALA A 24 10.25 -17.13 -6.54
C ALA A 24 9.27 -17.21 -5.36
N GLY A 25 8.09 -17.83 -5.55
CA GLY A 25 7.03 -17.88 -4.54
C GLY A 25 6.49 -16.49 -4.18
N SER A 26 6.41 -15.59 -5.17
CA SER A 26 6.03 -14.19 -4.93
C SER A 26 5.24 -13.59 -6.09
N TRP A 27 4.50 -12.51 -5.78
CA TRP A 27 3.84 -11.69 -6.80
C TRP A 27 4.88 -10.86 -7.59
N LYS A 28 4.66 -10.73 -8.89
CA LYS A 28 5.37 -9.80 -9.77
C LYS A 28 4.78 -8.41 -9.56
N TYR A 29 5.42 -7.63 -8.69
CA TYR A 29 5.02 -6.25 -8.41
C TYR A 29 5.38 -5.31 -9.58
N PRO A 30 4.69 -4.17 -9.72
CA PRO A 30 5.02 -3.16 -10.72
C PRO A 30 6.43 -2.59 -10.50
N PRO A 31 7.09 -2.07 -11.54
CA PRO A 31 8.32 -1.31 -11.39
C PRO A 31 8.07 0.01 -10.64
N ALA A 32 9.16 0.70 -10.27
CA ALA A 32 9.13 2.03 -9.66
C ALA A 32 8.16 2.13 -8.47
N ASP A 33 8.21 1.13 -7.59
CA ASP A 33 7.40 1.04 -6.37
C ASP A 33 5.89 1.21 -6.59
N GLY A 34 5.41 0.94 -7.81
CA GLY A 34 4.00 1.06 -8.18
C GLY A 34 3.52 2.48 -8.45
N TYR A 35 4.40 3.47 -8.58
CA TYR A 35 4.00 4.82 -9.02
C TYR A 35 3.68 4.86 -10.51
N VAL A 36 2.76 5.75 -10.90
CA VAL A 36 2.56 6.12 -12.31
C VAL A 36 3.87 6.69 -12.86
N VAL A 37 4.27 6.24 -14.04
CA VAL A 37 5.47 6.73 -14.74
C VAL A 37 5.06 7.65 -15.89
N VAL A 38 5.64 8.85 -15.93
CA VAL A 38 5.47 9.83 -17.01
C VAL A 38 6.86 10.22 -17.51
N ASN A 39 7.09 10.17 -18.83
CA ASN A 39 8.40 10.47 -19.43
C ASN A 39 9.57 9.70 -18.78
N ASN A 40 9.36 8.40 -18.51
CA ASN A 40 10.31 7.51 -17.85
C ASN A 40 10.73 7.95 -16.43
N GLN A 41 9.92 8.76 -15.76
CA GLN A 41 10.13 9.13 -14.35
C GLN A 41 8.88 8.79 -13.54
N PRO A 42 9.02 8.18 -12.34
CA PRO A 42 7.90 8.00 -11.44
C PRO A 42 7.36 9.35 -10.97
N VAL A 43 6.04 9.46 -10.87
CA VAL A 43 5.37 10.60 -10.25
C VAL A 43 5.33 10.35 -8.75
N GLU A 44 6.36 10.82 -8.05
CA GLU A 44 6.56 10.63 -6.62
C GLU A 44 7.14 11.93 -6.02
N PHE A 45 6.71 12.29 -4.81
CA PHE A 45 7.25 13.44 -4.07
C PHE A 45 7.10 13.26 -2.56
N ASP A 46 7.94 13.97 -1.81
CA ASP A 46 7.85 14.01 -0.34
C ASP A 46 6.58 14.74 0.10
N GLN A 47 5.75 14.06 0.90
CA GLN A 47 4.56 14.61 1.51
C GLN A 47 4.65 14.45 3.03
N THR A 48 4.41 15.52 3.78
CA THR A 48 4.21 15.43 5.24
C THR A 48 2.76 15.06 5.54
N LEU A 49 2.54 13.99 6.30
CA LEU A 49 1.23 13.63 6.82
C LEU A 49 0.98 14.39 8.13
N PRO A 50 0.00 15.31 8.20
CA PRO A 50 -0.31 16.07 9.41
C PRO A 50 -1.00 15.23 10.49
N VAL A 51 -0.88 15.69 11.73
CA VAL A 51 -1.62 15.13 12.88
C VAL A 51 -3.13 15.17 12.61
N GLY A 52 -3.82 14.10 12.97
CA GLY A 52 -5.26 13.95 12.82
C GLY A 52 -5.70 13.40 11.46
N GLN A 53 -4.80 13.28 10.48
CA GLN A 53 -5.11 12.59 9.23
C GLN A 53 -5.32 11.09 9.47
N ASP A 54 -6.35 10.54 8.85
CA ASP A 54 -6.65 9.11 8.81
C ASP A 54 -6.05 8.46 7.55
N ILE A 55 -5.38 7.32 7.74
CA ILE A 55 -4.71 6.54 6.69
C ILE A 55 -4.89 5.05 6.97
N ASP A 56 -4.97 4.25 5.91
CA ASP A 56 -5.29 2.83 6.02
C ASP A 56 -4.34 1.93 5.23
N ARG A 57 -4.43 0.62 5.46
CA ARG A 57 -3.66 -0.40 4.77
C ARG A 57 -4.40 -1.73 4.71
N PHE A 58 -4.27 -2.42 3.57
CA PHE A 58 -4.53 -3.85 3.45
C PHE A 58 -3.21 -4.62 3.48
N GLY A 59 -3.00 -5.45 4.51
CA GLY A 59 -1.80 -6.25 4.69
C GLY A 59 -1.11 -6.04 6.04
N SER A 60 -0.10 -6.87 6.31
CA SER A 60 0.65 -6.81 7.56
C SER A 60 1.32 -5.46 7.82
N GLU A 61 1.42 -5.11 9.10
CA GLU A 61 2.13 -3.94 9.64
C GLU A 61 3.66 -3.98 9.47
N TYR A 62 4.21 -5.11 9.01
CA TYR A 62 5.60 -5.19 8.57
C TYR A 62 5.84 -4.51 7.21
N GLY A 63 4.78 -4.10 6.50
CA GLY A 63 4.88 -3.37 5.24
C GLY A 63 5.14 -1.87 5.39
N SER A 64 5.45 -1.23 4.26
CA SER A 64 5.84 0.18 4.16
C SER A 64 4.91 1.03 3.30
N PHE A 65 3.78 0.50 2.82
CA PHE A 65 2.83 1.24 1.97
C PHE A 65 1.51 1.47 2.71
N LEU A 66 0.99 2.69 2.68
CA LEU A 66 -0.33 3.06 3.18
C LEU A 66 -1.08 3.83 2.09
N ALA A 67 -2.33 4.19 2.35
CA ALA A 67 -3.12 5.05 1.49
C ALA A 67 -4.00 5.99 2.32
N PRO A 68 -4.61 7.03 1.72
CA PRO A 68 -5.69 7.75 2.37
C PRO A 68 -6.80 6.79 2.80
N GLU A 69 -7.35 7.01 4.00
CA GLU A 69 -8.48 6.23 4.51
C GLU A 69 -9.62 6.16 3.49
N GLY A 70 -10.17 4.97 3.30
CA GLY A 70 -11.35 4.76 2.47
C GLY A 70 -11.06 4.64 0.97
N LEU A 71 -9.79 4.72 0.54
CA LEU A 71 -9.42 4.52 -0.86
C LEU A 71 -9.91 3.14 -1.35
N PRO A 72 -10.68 3.03 -2.45
CA PRO A 72 -11.18 1.74 -2.91
C PRO A 72 -10.05 0.75 -3.23
N TYR A 73 -10.24 -0.53 -2.89
CA TYR A 73 -9.22 -1.57 -3.11
C TYR A 73 -8.75 -1.66 -4.57
N ALA A 74 -9.65 -1.50 -5.54
CA ALA A 74 -9.34 -1.50 -6.98
C ALA A 74 -8.42 -0.33 -7.39
N MET A 75 -8.38 0.76 -6.61
CA MET A 75 -7.50 1.90 -6.87
C MET A 75 -6.11 1.74 -6.24
N ARG A 76 -5.88 0.64 -5.51
CA ARG A 76 -4.62 0.37 -4.80
C ARG A 76 -3.67 -0.52 -5.60
N SER A 77 -4.15 -1.21 -6.63
CA SER A 77 -3.35 -2.11 -7.47
C SER A 77 -2.42 -3.05 -6.67
N ILE A 78 -2.97 -3.65 -5.61
CA ILE A 78 -2.32 -4.65 -4.75
C ILE A 78 -2.92 -6.05 -5.01
N PRO A 79 -2.17 -7.13 -4.78
CA PRO A 79 -2.60 -8.46 -5.16
C PRO A 79 -3.72 -8.97 -4.24
N PRO A 80 -4.60 -9.88 -4.71
CA PRO A 80 -5.73 -10.37 -3.92
C PRO A 80 -5.36 -10.93 -2.55
N GLN A 81 -4.15 -11.48 -2.39
CA GLN A 81 -3.64 -12.01 -1.13
C GLN A 81 -3.52 -10.93 -0.04
N SER A 82 -3.44 -9.64 -0.38
CA SER A 82 -3.48 -8.56 0.61
C SER A 82 -4.79 -8.50 1.39
N LEU A 83 -5.84 -9.18 0.92
CA LEU A 83 -7.11 -9.36 1.65
C LEU A 83 -7.09 -10.56 2.60
N ASP A 84 -6.05 -11.39 2.56
CA ASP A 84 -5.97 -12.58 3.40
C ASP A 84 -5.51 -12.15 4.81
N GLY A 85 -6.46 -12.16 5.75
CA GLY A 85 -6.26 -11.78 7.15
C GLY A 85 -6.49 -12.92 8.13
N ASN A 86 -6.08 -12.73 9.39
CA ASN A 86 -6.42 -13.62 10.50
C ASN A 86 -6.96 -12.79 11.67
N PRO A 87 -8.27 -12.85 11.99
CA PRO A 87 -9.30 -13.65 11.32
C PRO A 87 -9.61 -13.16 9.90
N ALA A 88 -10.04 -14.06 9.01
CA ALA A 88 -10.29 -13.76 7.60
C ALA A 88 -11.36 -12.67 7.38
N ALA A 89 -12.32 -12.55 8.30
CA ALA A 89 -13.39 -11.57 8.23
C ALA A 89 -12.89 -10.11 8.16
N GLY A 90 -11.72 -9.82 8.73
CA GLY A 90 -11.14 -8.48 8.73
C GLY A 90 -10.45 -8.08 7.41
N CYS A 91 -10.36 -8.98 6.42
CA CYS A 91 -9.70 -8.73 5.14
C CYS A 91 -8.26 -8.17 5.24
N ASN A 92 -7.57 -8.43 6.36
CA ASN A 92 -6.27 -7.81 6.69
C ASN A 92 -6.27 -6.27 6.58
N TYR A 93 -7.42 -5.64 6.81
CA TYR A 93 -7.59 -4.21 6.78
C TYR A 93 -7.21 -3.60 8.14
N HIS A 94 -6.47 -2.51 8.09
CA HIS A 94 -6.04 -1.73 9.25
C HIS A 94 -6.24 -0.26 8.95
N ASP A 95 -6.61 0.50 9.97
CA ASP A 95 -6.85 1.94 9.87
C ASP A 95 -6.15 2.67 11.02
N TYR A 96 -5.62 3.85 10.73
CA TYR A 96 -4.70 4.56 11.60
C TYR A 96 -4.93 6.07 11.62
N LYS A 97 -4.89 6.66 12.82
CA LYS A 97 -4.80 8.11 13.04
C LYS A 97 -3.33 8.53 13.16
N VAL A 98 -2.91 9.55 12.41
CA VAL A 98 -1.61 10.20 12.56
C VAL A 98 -1.59 11.02 13.86
N LEU A 99 -0.66 10.69 14.76
CA LEU A 99 -0.47 11.37 16.06
C LEU A 99 0.71 12.34 16.08
N LYS A 100 1.70 12.12 15.23
CA LYS A 100 2.86 13.00 15.03
C LYS A 100 3.07 13.20 13.54
N PRO A 101 3.44 14.40 13.08
CA PRO A 101 3.72 14.58 11.67
C PRO A 101 4.96 13.79 11.26
N PHE A 102 4.91 13.16 10.08
CA PHE A 102 6.06 12.51 9.46
C PHE A 102 5.97 12.60 7.95
N ALA A 103 7.12 12.60 7.27
CA ALA A 103 7.19 12.63 5.83
C ALA A 103 7.21 11.21 5.25
N VAL A 104 6.62 11.09 4.06
CA VAL A 104 6.54 9.88 3.24
C VAL A 104 6.83 10.27 1.80
N HIS A 105 7.22 9.31 0.98
CA HIS A 105 7.04 9.48 -0.45
C HIS A 105 5.56 9.26 -0.79
N ALA A 106 5.04 10.04 -1.72
CA ALA A 106 3.63 10.01 -2.09
C ALA A 106 3.43 10.21 -3.58
N GLY A 107 2.36 9.62 -4.11
CA GLY A 107 2.05 9.75 -5.53
C GLY A 107 0.92 8.85 -6.02
N PRO A 108 0.52 9.02 -7.29
CA PRO A 108 -0.51 8.20 -7.92
C PRO A 108 -0.02 6.76 -8.18
N ILE A 109 -0.91 5.80 -7.94
CA ILE A 109 -0.66 4.37 -8.11
C ILE A 109 -0.85 3.96 -9.58
N ALA A 110 0.10 3.23 -10.16
CA ALA A 110 -0.02 2.67 -11.49
C ALA A 110 -1.03 1.51 -11.54
N PRO A 111 -1.78 1.34 -12.65
CA PRO A 111 -2.59 0.15 -12.85
C PRO A 111 -1.76 -1.13 -12.79
N TRP A 112 -2.21 -2.11 -12.02
CA TRP A 112 -1.57 -3.42 -11.87
C TRP A 112 -2.54 -4.46 -11.33
N PHE A 113 -2.18 -5.76 -11.39
CA PHE A 113 -3.02 -6.88 -10.96
C PHE A 113 -4.45 -6.85 -11.54
N ASN A 114 -4.58 -6.45 -12.81
CA ASN A 114 -5.85 -6.22 -13.50
C ASN A 114 -6.82 -5.27 -12.76
N GLN A 115 -6.28 -4.38 -11.92
CA GLN A 115 -7.01 -3.31 -11.27
C GLN A 115 -6.67 -1.96 -11.91
N PRO A 116 -7.63 -1.02 -11.93
CA PRO A 116 -7.44 0.28 -12.57
C PRO A 116 -6.38 1.14 -11.91
N GLY A 117 -6.09 0.98 -10.60
CA GLY A 117 -5.12 1.84 -9.91
C GLY A 117 -5.58 3.29 -9.85
N TYR A 118 -4.64 4.23 -10.03
CA TYR A 118 -4.83 5.68 -9.98
C TYR A 118 -5.39 6.23 -8.67
N GLY A 119 -5.33 5.43 -7.60
CA GLY A 119 -5.42 5.93 -6.24
C GLY A 119 -4.13 6.64 -5.82
N TRP A 120 -4.02 6.87 -4.52
CA TRP A 120 -2.88 7.55 -3.92
C TRP A 120 -2.18 6.62 -2.92
N GLN A 121 -0.85 6.51 -3.00
CA GLN A 121 -0.06 5.75 -2.02
C GLN A 121 0.85 6.65 -1.20
N TYR A 122 1.14 6.16 0.00
CA TYR A 122 2.16 6.68 0.91
C TYR A 122 3.20 5.58 1.13
N GLN A 123 4.45 5.83 0.80
CA GLN A 123 5.57 4.92 1.00
C GLN A 123 6.48 5.44 2.11
N LEU A 124 6.67 4.60 3.13
CA LEU A 124 7.56 4.92 4.23
C LEU A 124 9.02 4.82 3.79
N ASP A 125 9.78 5.86 4.11
CA ASP A 125 11.23 5.92 3.98
C ASP A 125 11.81 6.42 5.31
N ALA A 126 12.75 5.66 5.87
CA ALA A 126 13.39 6.01 7.13
C ALA A 126 14.17 7.34 7.04
N THR A 127 14.69 7.68 5.87
CA THR A 127 15.48 8.91 5.67
C THR A 127 14.62 10.17 5.78
N LEU A 128 13.30 10.06 5.59
CA LEU A 128 12.34 11.15 5.71
C LEU A 128 11.84 11.37 7.15
N VAL A 129 12.15 10.45 8.08
CA VAL A 129 11.68 10.50 9.46
C VAL A 129 12.85 10.75 10.41
N PRO A 130 12.98 11.97 11.00
CA PRO A 130 14.09 12.28 11.89
C PRO A 130 14.22 11.31 13.07
N GLY A 131 15.42 10.77 13.25
CA GLY A 131 15.72 9.83 14.34
C GLY A 131 15.20 8.40 14.11
N ALA A 132 14.68 8.08 12.93
CA ALA A 132 14.30 6.72 12.58
C ALA A 132 15.52 5.79 12.45
N PRO A 133 15.35 4.48 12.70
CA PRO A 133 16.36 3.46 12.39
C PRO A 133 16.54 3.32 10.87
N ALA A 134 17.51 2.50 10.43
CA ALA A 134 17.80 2.29 9.01
C ALA A 134 16.59 1.80 8.16
N LYS A 135 15.59 1.17 8.78
CA LYS A 135 14.34 0.75 8.13
C LYS A 135 13.17 0.95 9.08
N ILE A 136 12.07 1.46 8.56
CA ILE A 136 10.80 1.61 9.29
C ILE A 136 9.69 0.87 8.56
N ASN A 137 8.65 0.51 9.31
CA ASN A 137 7.40 -0.05 8.82
C ASN A 137 6.25 0.51 9.66
N VAL A 138 5.01 0.14 9.32
CA VAL A 138 3.82 0.60 10.05
C VAL A 138 3.89 0.24 11.53
N GLY A 139 4.33 -0.98 11.88
CA GLY A 139 4.49 -1.41 13.27
C GLY A 139 5.48 -0.54 14.08
N TRP A 140 6.55 -0.06 13.44
CA TRP A 140 7.49 0.87 14.06
C TRP A 140 6.84 2.23 14.34
N LEU A 141 6.07 2.77 13.38
CA LEU A 141 5.37 4.04 13.56
C LEU A 141 4.37 3.98 14.73
N ILE A 142 3.65 2.86 14.86
CA ILE A 142 2.74 2.63 15.98
C ILE A 142 3.50 2.59 17.30
N THR A 143 4.57 1.77 17.37
CA THR A 143 5.37 1.60 18.60
C THR A 143 6.02 2.91 19.06
N ASN A 144 6.35 3.81 18.13
CA ASN A 144 6.98 5.10 18.44
C ASN A 144 5.99 6.27 18.53
N GLY A 145 4.68 5.97 18.51
CA GLY A 145 3.60 6.94 18.72
C GLY A 145 3.42 7.93 17.57
N TYR A 146 3.79 7.57 16.35
CA TYR A 146 3.42 8.31 15.13
C TYR A 146 2.02 7.96 14.66
N LEU A 147 1.59 6.71 14.86
CA LEU A 147 0.28 6.21 14.47
C LEU A 147 -0.45 5.59 15.66
N GLN A 148 -1.77 5.70 15.66
CA GLN A 148 -2.68 4.97 16.53
C GLN A 148 -3.63 4.11 15.69
N ARG A 149 -3.79 2.84 16.04
CA ARG A 149 -4.80 1.95 15.43
C ARG A 149 -6.21 2.44 15.77
N LEU A 150 -7.08 2.46 14.77
CA LEU A 150 -8.51 2.75 14.93
C LEU A 150 -9.35 1.48 14.94
N ILE A 151 -8.88 0.41 14.28
CA ILE A 151 -9.49 -0.93 14.25
C ILE A 151 -8.42 -2.02 14.29
#